data_AF-A0A9P0LMM3-F1
#
_entry.id   AF-A0A9P0LMM3-F1
#
_cell.length_a   1.000
_cell.length_b   1.000
_cell.length_c   1.000
_cell.angle_alpha   90.00
_cell.angle_beta   90.00
_cell.angle_gamma   90.00
#
_symmetry.space_group_name_H-M   'P 1'
#
loop_
_entity.id
_entity.type
_entity.pdbx_description
1 polymer ?
#
loop_
_entity_poly.entity_id
_entity_poly.type
_entity_poly.pdbx_seq_one_letter_code
_entity_poly.pdbx_strand_id
1 'polypeptide(L)'
;MYFSARESIETPFFVKTMREYRFRLIHKFIHFADNNFLDNDPHVRKLYKIKPIIDHLQNKFRSVYIPGKNISVDESLMGWKGRLSWKQYIPSKRKRFGIKFYMLCESSTGYVYNFFVYTGADTNYGHKYIEQPIAARIVLSLCDSLLNKGHCLFLDNFYTSPHLVEELTKRRTDCVGTMRINRKGIPQDIKTKKIEKGSLWLCSKKSDDHKMEG
;
A
#
# COMPACT_ATOMS: atom_id res chain seq x y z
N MET A 1 27.22 -13.24 17.18
CA MET A 1 26.46 -14.17 16.29
C MET A 1 25.47 -14.90 17.18
N TYR A 2 24.19 -15.04 16.80
CA TYR A 2 23.12 -15.51 17.69
C TYR A 2 23.34 -16.90 18.32
N PHE A 3 24.17 -17.75 17.71
CA PHE A 3 24.47 -19.10 18.21
C PHE A 3 25.92 -19.25 18.70
N SER A 4 26.59 -18.14 19.04
CA SER A 4 27.96 -18.20 19.56
C SER A 4 28.00 -18.83 20.95
N ALA A 5 28.91 -19.77 21.17
CA ALA A 5 29.20 -20.37 22.47
C ALA A 5 30.35 -19.65 23.22
N ARG A 6 30.84 -18.53 22.70
CA ARG A 6 31.86 -17.72 23.38
C ARG A 6 31.19 -16.90 24.46
N GLU A 7 31.56 -17.11 25.71
CA GLU A 7 30.98 -16.47 26.89
C GLU A 7 30.80 -14.94 26.73
N SER A 8 31.82 -14.24 26.20
CA SER A 8 31.79 -12.78 26.03
C SER A 8 30.72 -12.24 25.07
N ILE A 9 30.15 -13.09 24.21
CA ILE A 9 29.14 -12.71 23.21
C ILE A 9 28.00 -13.75 23.13
N GLU A 10 27.88 -14.60 24.15
CA GLU A 10 26.87 -15.65 24.18
C GLU A 10 25.48 -15.02 24.28
N THR A 11 24.52 -15.62 23.57
CA THR A 11 23.11 -15.26 23.70
C THR A 11 22.31 -16.53 24.00
N PRO A 12 22.24 -16.96 25.28
CA PRO A 12 21.77 -18.29 25.66
C PRO A 12 20.34 -18.60 25.20
N PHE A 13 19.51 -17.57 25.06
CA PHE A 13 18.13 -17.67 24.58
C PHE A 13 18.01 -18.47 23.28
N PHE A 14 18.86 -18.20 22.27
CA PHE A 14 18.73 -18.85 20.96
C PHE A 14 19.07 -20.34 21.03
N VAL A 15 20.18 -20.69 21.69
CA VAL A 15 20.64 -22.08 21.85
C VAL A 15 19.66 -22.89 22.68
N LYS A 16 19.10 -22.30 23.75
CA LYS A 16 18.06 -22.93 24.59
C LYS A 16 16.75 -23.14 23.83
N THR A 17 16.42 -22.26 22.89
CA THR A 17 15.20 -22.36 22.07
C THR A 17 15.34 -23.39 20.94
N MET A 18 16.44 -23.34 20.18
CA MET A 18 16.66 -24.21 19.03
C MET A 18 18.15 -24.30 18.69
N ARG A 19 18.65 -25.51 18.40
CA ARG A 19 20.03 -25.67 17.89
C ARG A 19 20.20 -24.99 16.53
N GLU A 20 21.37 -24.38 16.30
CA GLU A 20 21.70 -23.66 15.06
C GLU A 20 21.43 -24.50 13.80
N TYR A 21 21.82 -25.78 13.83
CA TYR A 21 21.62 -26.71 12.71
C TYR A 21 20.14 -26.83 12.32
N ARG A 22 19.25 -27.00 13.31
CA ARG A 22 17.80 -27.10 13.07
C ARG A 22 17.24 -25.78 12.55
N PHE A 23 17.67 -24.65 13.11
CA PHE A 23 17.27 -23.32 12.63
C PHE A 23 17.65 -23.11 11.16
N ARG A 24 18.90 -23.46 10.78
CA ARG A 24 19.37 -23.36 9.39
C ARG A 24 18.59 -24.26 8.43
N LEU A 25 18.25 -25.49 8.85
CA LEU A 25 17.43 -26.40 8.03
C LEU A 25 16.04 -25.83 7.78
N ILE A 26 15.34 -25.40 8.84
CA ILE A 26 14.00 -24.80 8.71
C ILE A 26 14.05 -23.56 7.81
N HIS A 27 15.00 -22.65 8.07
CA HIS A 27 15.15 -21.43 7.27
C HIS A 27 15.48 -21.71 5.80
N LYS A 28 16.21 -22.80 5.49
CA LYS A 28 16.54 -23.18 4.11
C LYS A 28 15.36 -23.77 3.34
N PHE A 29 14.48 -24.50 4.03
CA PHE A 29 13.42 -25.31 3.39
C PHE A 29 11.99 -24.81 3.68
N ILE A 30 11.84 -23.67 4.36
CA ILE A 30 10.53 -23.06 4.57
C ILE A 30 9.86 -22.75 3.24
N HIS A 31 8.63 -23.24 3.07
CA HIS A 31 7.83 -23.09 1.87
C HIS A 31 6.36 -22.96 2.26
N PHE A 32 5.60 -22.21 1.46
CA PHE A 32 4.18 -21.92 1.74
C PHE A 32 3.26 -22.30 0.59
N ALA A 33 3.80 -22.77 -0.54
CA ALA A 33 3.04 -23.14 -1.71
C ALA A 33 3.58 -24.46 -2.30
N ASP A 34 2.70 -25.25 -2.88
CA ASP A 34 3.07 -26.47 -3.59
C ASP A 34 3.67 -26.12 -4.96
N ASN A 35 4.89 -26.59 -5.23
CA ASN A 35 5.57 -26.31 -6.49
C ASN A 35 4.96 -27.07 -7.69
N ASN A 36 4.10 -28.06 -7.46
CA ASN A 36 3.44 -28.82 -8.52
C ASN A 36 2.25 -28.06 -9.14
N PHE A 37 1.69 -27.09 -8.43
CA PHE A 37 0.51 -26.31 -8.86
C PHE A 37 0.88 -24.89 -9.29
N LEU A 38 1.84 -24.76 -10.20
CA LEU A 38 2.20 -23.44 -10.75
C LEU A 38 1.08 -22.94 -11.66
N ASP A 39 0.37 -21.90 -11.20
CA ASP A 39 -0.56 -21.16 -12.04
C ASP A 39 0.19 -20.53 -13.22
N ASN A 40 -0.35 -20.68 -14.42
CA ASN A 40 0.20 -20.12 -15.65
C ASN A 40 -0.03 -18.61 -15.75
N ASP A 41 -0.91 -18.03 -14.92
CA ASP A 41 -1.11 -16.57 -14.87
C ASP A 41 0.18 -15.86 -14.40
N PRO A 42 0.81 -15.00 -15.23
CA PRO A 42 1.98 -14.21 -14.86
C PRO A 42 1.77 -13.34 -13.60
N HIS A 43 0.53 -12.85 -13.38
CA HIS A 43 0.15 -12.05 -12.22
C HIS A 43 0.25 -12.85 -10.92
N VAL A 44 -0.12 -14.13 -10.98
CA VAL A 44 -0.07 -15.04 -9.84
C VAL A 44 1.36 -15.55 -9.64
N ARG A 45 2.07 -15.84 -10.73
CA ARG A 45 3.38 -16.49 -10.71
C ARG A 45 4.44 -15.79 -9.87
N LYS A 46 4.52 -14.45 -9.90
CA LYS A 46 5.56 -13.69 -9.18
C LYS A 46 5.44 -13.77 -7.67
N LEU A 47 4.21 -13.89 -7.15
CA LEU A 47 3.93 -13.95 -5.72
C LEU A 47 3.46 -15.33 -5.27
N TYR A 48 3.26 -16.28 -6.19
CA TYR A 48 2.70 -17.61 -5.94
C TYR A 48 3.25 -18.27 -4.66
N LYS A 49 4.58 -18.32 -4.53
CA LYS A 49 5.27 -18.94 -3.38
C LYS A 49 4.96 -18.33 -2.02
N ILE A 50 4.45 -17.11 -1.97
CA ILE A 50 4.09 -16.37 -0.75
C ILE A 50 2.63 -15.93 -0.73
N LYS A 51 1.84 -16.27 -1.76
CA LYS A 51 0.44 -15.88 -1.91
C LYS A 51 -0.42 -16.35 -0.73
N PRO A 52 -0.28 -17.58 -0.21
CA PRO A 52 -1.06 -18.02 0.96
C PRO A 52 -0.80 -17.16 2.20
N ILE A 53 0.44 -16.67 2.39
CA ILE A 53 0.79 -15.77 3.50
C ILE A 53 0.21 -14.37 3.27
N ILE A 54 0.33 -13.84 2.05
CA ILE A 54 -0.23 -12.52 1.71
C ILE A 54 -1.74 -12.52 1.96
N ASP A 55 -2.45 -13.53 1.45
CA ASP A 55 -3.90 -13.64 1.59
C ASP A 55 -4.31 -13.79 3.05
N HIS A 56 -3.60 -14.64 3.80
CA HIS A 56 -3.85 -14.81 5.23
C HIS A 56 -3.69 -13.50 5.99
N LEU A 57 -2.60 -12.75 5.74
CA LEU A 57 -2.35 -11.47 6.41
C LEU A 57 -3.39 -10.42 6.02
N GLN A 58 -3.71 -10.27 4.73
CA GLN A 58 -4.75 -9.34 4.27
C GLN A 58 -6.10 -9.65 4.91
N ASN A 59 -6.50 -10.93 4.95
CA ASN A 59 -7.75 -11.35 5.57
C ASN A 59 -7.77 -11.09 7.08
N LYS A 60 -6.67 -11.39 7.78
CA LYS A 60 -6.57 -11.14 9.22
C LYS A 60 -6.58 -9.65 9.53
N PHE A 61 -5.80 -8.85 8.83
CA PHE A 61 -5.72 -7.41 9.07
C PHE A 61 -7.07 -6.70 8.89
N ARG A 62 -7.88 -7.14 7.91
CA ARG A 62 -9.22 -6.58 7.69
C ARG A 62 -10.28 -7.08 8.67
N SER A 63 -10.11 -8.29 9.23
CA SER A 63 -11.15 -8.93 10.06
C SER A 63 -11.00 -8.67 11.56
N VAL A 64 -9.78 -8.41 12.04
CA VAL A 64 -9.51 -8.27 13.49
C VAL A 64 -9.61 -6.83 13.98
N TYR A 65 -9.71 -5.85 13.08
CA TYR A 65 -9.67 -4.44 13.43
C TYR A 65 -10.53 -3.60 12.49
N ILE A 66 -11.30 -2.67 13.05
CA ILE A 66 -12.04 -1.66 12.30
C ILE A 66 -11.29 -0.33 12.50
N PRO A 67 -10.71 0.27 11.45
CA PRO A 67 -10.01 1.53 11.59
C PRO A 67 -10.96 2.67 11.92
N GLY A 68 -10.44 3.69 12.61
CA GLY A 68 -11.14 4.94 12.85
C GLY A 68 -11.37 5.77 11.59
N LYS A 69 -11.85 7.00 11.78
CA LYS A 69 -12.22 7.90 10.66
C LYS A 69 -11.05 8.15 9.70
N ASN A 70 -9.85 8.38 10.23
CA ASN A 70 -8.72 8.86 9.44
C ASN A 70 -7.81 7.69 9.03
N ILE A 71 -7.67 7.50 7.72
CA ILE A 71 -6.87 6.44 7.10
C ILE A 71 -5.93 7.03 6.07
N SER A 72 -4.78 6.43 5.83
CA SER A 72 -3.78 6.91 4.87
C SER A 72 -3.34 5.84 3.89
N VAL A 73 -3.06 6.26 2.65
CA VAL A 73 -2.45 5.40 1.63
C VAL A 73 -1.09 5.97 1.25
N ASP A 74 -0.06 5.14 1.38
CA ASP A 74 1.33 5.49 1.03
C ASP A 74 2.14 4.24 0.66
N GLU A 75 3.38 4.44 0.22
CA GLU A 75 4.30 3.38 -0.18
C GLU A 75 5.37 3.07 0.85
N SER A 76 5.49 1.77 1.14
CA SER A 76 6.57 1.22 1.95
C SER A 76 7.57 0.46 1.09
N LEU A 77 8.84 0.45 1.53
CA LEU A 77 9.93 -0.24 0.83
C LEU A 77 10.67 -1.16 1.79
N MET A 78 10.44 -2.46 1.68
CA MET A 78 11.16 -3.47 2.45
C MET A 78 12.49 -3.76 1.76
N GLY A 79 13.60 -3.43 2.43
CA GLY A 79 14.94 -3.60 1.85
C GLY A 79 15.22 -5.04 1.42
N TRP A 80 15.68 -5.21 0.17
CA TRP A 80 15.99 -6.51 -0.40
C TRP A 80 17.22 -6.41 -1.31
N LYS A 81 18.24 -7.22 -1.03
CA LYS A 81 19.50 -7.24 -1.80
C LYS A 81 19.63 -8.46 -2.72
N GLY A 82 18.72 -9.43 -2.64
CA GLY A 82 18.76 -10.64 -3.46
C GLY A 82 18.42 -10.41 -4.93
N ARG A 83 18.51 -11.50 -5.72
CA ARG A 83 18.03 -11.54 -7.10
C ARG A 83 16.51 -11.66 -7.09
N LEU A 84 15.83 -10.61 -7.54
CA LEU A 84 14.38 -10.53 -7.66
C LEU A 84 14.06 -9.61 -8.83
N SER A 85 13.33 -10.11 -9.83
CA SER A 85 13.10 -9.39 -11.09
C SER A 85 12.28 -8.11 -10.92
N TRP A 86 11.47 -8.03 -9.86
CA TRP A 86 10.54 -6.94 -9.61
C TRP A 86 10.93 -6.07 -8.38
N LYS A 87 12.16 -6.21 -7.88
CA LYS A 87 12.68 -5.27 -6.86
C LYS A 87 12.75 -3.86 -7.43
N GLN A 88 12.44 -2.87 -6.60
CA GLN A 88 12.42 -1.47 -6.96
C GLN A 88 13.68 -0.76 -6.48
N TYR A 89 14.12 0.21 -7.28
CA TYR A 89 15.14 1.18 -6.90
C TYR A 89 14.46 2.53 -6.67
N ILE A 90 14.50 3.04 -5.42
CA ILE A 90 13.92 4.33 -5.03
C ILE A 90 15.04 5.16 -4.38
N PRO A 91 15.68 6.08 -5.13
CA PRO A 91 16.84 6.84 -4.66
C PRO A 91 16.60 7.63 -3.37
N SER A 92 15.38 8.15 -3.21
CA SER A 92 14.97 9.00 -2.10
C SER A 92 14.79 8.26 -0.77
N LYS A 93 14.70 6.92 -0.78
CA LYS A 93 14.52 6.12 0.44
C LYS A 93 15.88 5.64 0.99
N ARG A 94 16.00 5.57 2.32
CA ARG A 94 17.23 5.12 3.03
C ARG A 94 17.74 3.77 2.52
N LYS A 95 16.83 2.80 2.37
CA LYS A 95 17.12 1.52 1.70
C LYS A 95 16.73 1.66 0.23
N ARG A 96 17.68 1.98 -0.65
CA ARG A 96 17.37 2.32 -2.05
C ARG A 96 16.82 1.14 -2.86
N PHE A 97 17.17 -0.10 -2.51
CA PHE A 97 16.69 -1.31 -3.19
C PHE A 97 15.78 -2.12 -2.28
N GLY A 98 14.59 -2.49 -2.78
CA GLY A 98 13.65 -3.26 -1.98
C GLY A 98 12.40 -3.73 -2.71
N ILE A 99 11.56 -4.43 -1.97
CA ILE A 99 10.21 -4.79 -2.37
C ILE A 99 9.29 -3.63 -1.99
N LYS A 100 8.62 -3.06 -2.99
CA LYS A 100 7.69 -1.95 -2.81
C LYS A 100 6.31 -2.50 -2.45
N PHE A 101 5.65 -1.86 -1.48
CA PHE A 101 4.29 -2.12 -1.08
C PHE A 101 3.46 -0.84 -1.22
N TYR A 102 2.21 -0.98 -1.62
CA TYR A 102 1.17 0.02 -1.41
C TYR A 102 0.45 -0.35 -0.12
N MET A 103 0.35 0.56 0.84
CA MET A 103 -0.16 0.26 2.19
C MET A 103 -1.34 1.18 2.49
N LEU A 104 -2.41 0.62 3.05
CA LEU A 104 -3.51 1.35 3.67
C LEU A 104 -3.40 1.18 5.17
N CYS A 105 -3.22 2.29 5.89
CA CYS A 105 -3.03 2.30 7.33
C CYS A 105 -4.05 3.20 8.03
N GLU A 106 -4.36 2.91 9.29
CA GLU A 106 -4.99 3.90 10.15
C GLU A 106 -3.99 5.00 10.52
N SER A 107 -4.39 6.27 10.39
CA SER A 107 -3.49 7.40 10.58
C SER A 107 -3.03 7.59 12.03
N SER A 108 -3.85 7.25 13.02
CA SER A 108 -3.54 7.43 14.45
C SER A 108 -2.59 6.40 15.02
N THR A 109 -2.75 5.13 14.65
CA THR A 109 -1.99 4.00 15.23
C THR A 109 -0.92 3.45 14.29
N GLY A 110 -1.01 3.75 13.00
CA GLY A 110 -0.18 3.11 11.97
C GLY A 110 -0.58 1.67 11.69
N TYR A 111 -1.74 1.20 12.19
CA TYR A 111 -2.23 -0.14 11.93
C TYR A 111 -2.41 -0.38 10.43
N VAL A 112 -1.81 -1.44 9.90
CA VAL A 112 -1.94 -1.80 8.49
C VAL A 112 -3.27 -2.55 8.31
N TYR A 113 -4.22 -1.91 7.64
CA TYR A 113 -5.51 -2.53 7.34
C TYR A 113 -5.46 -3.37 6.06
N ASN A 114 -4.74 -2.88 5.04
CA ASN A 114 -4.61 -3.58 3.76
C ASN A 114 -3.30 -3.20 3.05
N PHE A 115 -2.85 -4.01 2.10
CA PHE A 115 -1.69 -3.70 1.29
C PHE A 115 -1.68 -4.44 -0.06
N PHE A 116 -0.91 -3.95 -1.02
CA PHE A 116 -0.54 -4.68 -2.24
C PHE A 116 0.97 -4.75 -2.38
N VAL A 117 1.48 -5.89 -2.87
CA VAL A 117 2.89 -6.05 -3.22
C VAL A 117 3.08 -5.65 -4.66
N TYR A 118 3.93 -4.65 -4.93
CA TYR A 118 4.19 -4.19 -6.28
C TYR A 118 5.15 -5.14 -7.01
N THR A 119 4.69 -5.72 -8.12
CA THR A 119 5.43 -6.68 -8.96
C THR A 119 5.74 -6.15 -10.36
N GLY A 120 5.59 -4.83 -10.58
CA GLY A 120 5.72 -4.20 -11.90
C GLY A 120 4.39 -4.16 -12.64
N ALA A 121 4.43 -4.36 -13.96
CA ALA A 121 3.24 -4.43 -14.81
C ALA A 121 2.26 -5.53 -14.38
N ASP A 122 2.77 -6.60 -13.78
CA ASP A 122 1.96 -7.75 -13.36
C ASP A 122 1.30 -7.56 -11.99
N THR A 123 1.31 -6.35 -11.42
CA THR A 123 0.71 -6.12 -10.09
C THR A 123 -0.80 -6.29 -10.16
N ASN A 124 -1.34 -7.19 -9.35
CA ASN A 124 -2.77 -7.46 -9.26
C ASN A 124 -3.44 -6.53 -8.23
N TYR A 125 -4.33 -5.66 -8.70
CA TYR A 125 -5.15 -4.76 -7.87
C TYR A 125 -6.64 -5.16 -7.84
N GLY A 126 -6.97 -6.35 -8.33
CA GLY A 126 -8.34 -6.79 -8.60
C GLY A 126 -8.92 -6.18 -9.88
N HIS A 127 -10.11 -6.66 -10.28
CA HIS A 127 -10.76 -6.28 -11.54
C HIS A 127 -11.83 -5.19 -11.38
N LYS A 128 -12.32 -4.94 -10.15
CA LYS A 128 -13.44 -4.03 -9.86
C LYS A 128 -13.23 -2.60 -10.38
N TYR A 129 -11.99 -2.12 -10.39
CA TYR A 129 -11.63 -0.75 -10.74
C TYR A 129 -10.69 -0.69 -11.96
N ILE A 130 -10.79 -1.65 -12.88
CA ILE A 130 -9.90 -1.77 -14.03
C ILE A 130 -10.00 -0.59 -15.01
N GLU A 131 -11.12 0.11 -15.06
CA GLU A 131 -11.30 1.29 -15.92
C GLU A 131 -10.69 2.55 -15.30
N GLN A 132 -10.34 2.51 -14.01
CA GLN A 132 -9.78 3.65 -13.30
C GLN A 132 -8.30 3.85 -13.66
N PRO A 133 -7.81 5.11 -13.70
CA PRO A 133 -6.39 5.41 -13.77
C PRO A 133 -5.62 4.71 -12.64
N ILE A 134 -4.37 4.31 -12.90
CA ILE A 134 -3.59 3.45 -12.00
C ILE A 134 -3.57 3.94 -10.53
N ALA A 135 -3.36 5.23 -10.32
CA ALA A 135 -3.33 5.82 -8.98
C ALA A 135 -4.68 5.70 -8.26
N ALA A 136 -5.79 5.97 -8.95
CA ALA A 136 -7.14 5.84 -8.43
C ALA A 136 -7.50 4.37 -8.19
N ARG A 137 -7.13 3.48 -9.12
CA ARG A 137 -7.31 2.03 -8.98
C ARG A 137 -6.65 1.49 -7.72
N ILE A 138 -5.41 1.87 -7.45
CA ILE A 138 -4.69 1.44 -6.24
C ILE A 138 -5.44 1.86 -4.98
N VAL A 139 -5.83 3.14 -4.88
CA VAL A 139 -6.54 3.67 -3.70
C VAL A 139 -7.88 2.99 -3.51
N LEU A 140 -8.73 2.98 -4.54
CA LEU A 140 -10.08 2.39 -4.48
C LEU A 140 -10.02 0.90 -4.16
N SER A 141 -9.09 0.15 -4.76
CA SER A 141 -8.91 -1.27 -4.46
C SER A 141 -8.41 -1.53 -3.04
N LEU A 142 -7.54 -0.67 -2.49
CA LEU A 142 -7.05 -0.82 -1.12
C LEU A 142 -8.16 -0.57 -0.10
N CYS A 143 -8.96 0.47 -0.30
CA CYS A 143 -9.99 0.90 0.65
C CYS A 143 -11.40 0.36 0.33
N ASP A 144 -11.58 -0.53 -0.63
CA ASP A 144 -12.88 -1.01 -1.13
C ASP A 144 -13.90 -1.32 -0.01
N SER A 145 -13.47 -2.12 0.97
CA SER A 145 -14.29 -2.52 2.14
C SER A 145 -14.58 -1.40 3.15
N LEU A 146 -13.93 -0.24 3.02
CA LEU A 146 -14.10 0.94 3.85
C LEU A 146 -14.84 2.07 3.13
N LEU A 147 -15.06 1.96 1.80
CA LEU A 147 -15.84 2.93 1.06
C LEU A 147 -17.28 2.99 1.58
N ASN A 148 -17.92 4.16 1.47
CA ASN A 148 -19.27 4.45 1.94
C ASN A 148 -19.48 4.44 3.46
N LYS A 149 -18.39 4.44 4.26
CA LYS A 149 -18.46 4.40 5.72
C LYS A 149 -18.06 5.71 6.41
N GLY A 150 -17.85 6.80 5.66
CA GLY A 150 -17.53 8.11 6.23
C GLY A 150 -16.08 8.29 6.69
N HIS A 151 -15.15 7.48 6.17
CA HIS A 151 -13.72 7.67 6.41
C HIS A 151 -13.18 8.89 5.64
N CYS A 152 -12.04 9.41 6.12
CA CYS A 152 -11.24 10.43 5.45
C CYS A 152 -9.86 9.88 5.09
N LEU A 153 -9.55 9.86 3.80
CA LEU A 153 -8.29 9.38 3.24
C LEU A 153 -7.22 10.47 3.18
N PHE A 154 -6.04 10.21 3.72
CA PHE A 154 -4.86 11.05 3.59
C PHE A 154 -3.93 10.49 2.52
N LEU A 155 -3.63 11.29 1.50
CA LEU A 155 -2.96 10.85 0.27
C LEU A 155 -1.76 11.74 -0.09
N ASP A 156 -0.69 11.12 -0.60
CA ASP A 156 0.40 11.85 -1.26
C ASP A 156 0.03 12.27 -2.69
N ASN A 157 0.78 13.23 -3.23
CA ASN A 157 0.66 13.78 -4.58
C ASN A 157 0.75 12.75 -5.70
N PHE A 158 1.30 11.56 -5.47
CA PHE A 158 1.26 10.46 -6.44
C PHE A 158 -0.17 9.96 -6.68
N TYR A 159 -1.01 9.95 -5.65
CA TYR A 159 -2.38 9.46 -5.73
C TYR A 159 -3.39 10.56 -6.05
N THR A 160 -3.22 11.73 -5.42
CA THR A 160 -4.21 12.81 -5.47
C THR A 160 -4.43 13.34 -6.89
N SER A 161 -5.68 13.36 -7.32
CA SER A 161 -6.13 13.93 -8.58
C SER A 161 -7.60 14.34 -8.48
N PRO A 162 -8.08 15.32 -9.27
CA PRO A 162 -9.49 15.74 -9.23
C PRO A 162 -10.45 14.58 -9.49
N HIS A 163 -10.10 13.70 -10.44
CA HIS A 163 -10.85 12.48 -10.75
C HIS A 163 -11.01 11.55 -9.54
N LEU A 164 -9.92 11.28 -8.81
CA LEU A 164 -9.98 10.42 -7.63
C LEU A 164 -10.84 11.04 -6.53
N VAL A 165 -10.74 12.36 -6.33
CA VAL A 165 -11.57 13.08 -5.34
C VAL A 165 -13.05 12.90 -5.67
N GLU A 166 -13.46 13.10 -6.92
CA GLU A 166 -14.86 12.91 -7.35
C GLU A 166 -15.34 11.47 -7.13
N GLU A 167 -14.52 10.47 -7.45
CA GLU A 167 -14.86 9.07 -7.21
C GLU A 167 -14.98 8.72 -5.72
N LEU A 168 -14.18 9.32 -4.84
CA LEU A 168 -14.27 9.12 -3.39
C LEU A 168 -15.50 9.83 -2.81
N THR A 169 -15.79 11.05 -3.24
CA THR A 169 -16.97 11.82 -2.81
C THR A 169 -18.28 11.09 -3.16
N LYS A 170 -18.39 10.54 -4.38
CA LYS A 170 -19.54 9.69 -4.78
C LYS A 170 -19.75 8.49 -3.85
N ARG A 171 -18.70 8.06 -3.14
CA ARG A 171 -18.68 6.91 -2.23
C ARG A 171 -18.58 7.33 -0.77
N ARG A 172 -19.10 8.51 -0.40
CA ARG A 172 -19.14 9.04 0.97
C ARG A 172 -17.80 8.86 1.71
N THR A 173 -16.71 9.13 1.01
CA THR A 173 -15.35 9.01 1.52
C THR A 173 -14.64 10.31 1.24
N ASP A 174 -14.24 11.01 2.30
CA ASP A 174 -13.51 12.27 2.17
C ASP A 174 -12.05 11.97 1.82
N CYS A 175 -11.35 12.95 1.27
CA CYS A 175 -9.90 12.86 1.14
C CYS A 175 -9.20 14.20 1.30
N VAL A 176 -7.99 14.13 1.83
CA VAL A 176 -7.06 15.24 2.00
C VAL A 176 -5.72 14.81 1.42
N GLY A 177 -5.12 15.65 0.59
CA GLY A 177 -3.82 15.32 0.02
C GLY A 177 -3.19 16.49 -0.70
N THR A 178 -1.87 16.39 -0.87
CA THR A 178 -1.17 17.30 -1.77
C THR A 178 -1.43 16.88 -3.21
N MET A 179 -1.46 17.83 -4.15
CA MET A 179 -1.72 17.54 -5.56
C MET A 179 -0.69 18.28 -6.43
N ARG A 180 -0.17 17.61 -7.46
CA ARG A 180 0.72 18.27 -8.43
C ARG A 180 -0.10 19.19 -9.34
N ILE A 181 0.37 20.42 -9.55
CA ILE A 181 -0.32 21.45 -10.35
C ILE A 181 -0.54 21.06 -11.81
N ASN A 182 0.27 20.13 -12.33
CA ASN A 182 0.18 19.62 -13.70
C ASN A 182 -0.77 18.42 -13.86
N ARG A 183 -1.54 18.03 -12.83
CA ARG A 183 -2.53 16.95 -12.96
C ARG A 183 -3.64 17.32 -13.94
N LYS A 184 -4.13 16.30 -14.66
CA LYS A 184 -5.31 16.43 -15.53
C LYS A 184 -6.53 16.80 -14.68
N GLY A 185 -7.38 17.69 -15.21
CA GLY A 185 -8.60 18.16 -14.55
C GLY A 185 -8.43 19.38 -13.64
N ILE A 186 -7.20 19.88 -13.44
CA ILE A 186 -6.99 21.14 -12.73
C ILE A 186 -7.34 22.32 -13.66
N PRO A 187 -8.20 23.26 -13.24
CA PRO A 187 -8.53 24.48 -13.99
C PRO A 187 -7.29 25.32 -14.32
N GLN A 188 -7.29 25.96 -15.48
CA GLN A 188 -6.12 26.71 -15.96
C GLN A 188 -5.77 27.89 -15.02
N ASP A 189 -6.78 28.54 -14.45
CA ASP A 189 -6.61 29.65 -13.52
C ASP A 189 -5.84 29.25 -12.26
N ILE A 190 -5.96 27.99 -11.83
CA ILE A 190 -5.16 27.46 -10.70
C ILE A 190 -3.72 27.23 -11.13
N LYS A 191 -3.47 26.82 -12.37
CA LYS A 191 -2.12 26.47 -12.86
C LYS A 191 -1.21 27.67 -13.05
N THR A 192 -1.77 28.81 -13.45
CA THR A 192 -1.01 30.02 -13.80
C THR A 192 -0.91 31.00 -12.64
N LYS A 193 -1.61 30.76 -11.52
CA LYS A 193 -1.66 31.70 -10.41
C LYS A 193 -0.35 31.72 -9.62
N LYS A 194 0.19 32.92 -9.42
CA LYS A 194 1.23 33.19 -8.43
C LYS A 194 0.56 33.55 -7.10
N ILE A 195 0.93 32.86 -6.03
CA ILE A 195 0.41 33.08 -4.68
C ILE A 195 1.50 33.81 -3.89
N GLU A 196 1.12 34.89 -3.19
CA GLU A 196 2.05 35.64 -2.34
C GLU A 196 2.41 34.84 -1.08
N LYS A 197 3.65 34.96 -0.63
CA LYS A 197 4.13 34.23 0.54
C LYS A 197 3.33 34.64 1.78
N GLY A 198 2.74 33.65 2.45
CA GLY A 198 1.88 33.87 3.62
C GLY A 198 0.40 34.06 3.32
N SER A 199 0.01 34.13 2.04
CA SER A 199 -1.40 34.17 1.65
C SER A 199 -2.00 32.76 1.51
N LEU A 200 -3.30 32.64 1.82
CA LEU A 200 -4.11 31.44 1.58
C LEU A 200 -5.13 31.75 0.48
N TRP A 201 -5.26 30.84 -0.47
CA TRP A 201 -6.28 30.92 -1.50
C TRP A 201 -7.14 29.65 -1.47
N LEU A 202 -8.46 29.84 -1.48
CA LEU A 202 -9.43 28.76 -1.39
C LEU A 202 -10.22 28.71 -2.69
N CYS A 203 -10.29 27.51 -3.28
CA CYS A 203 -11.12 27.23 -4.44
C CYS A 203 -12.02 26.05 -4.10
N SER A 204 -13.32 26.23 -4.30
CA SER A 204 -14.32 25.19 -4.11
C SER A 204 -15.02 24.94 -5.43
N LYS A 205 -15.11 23.68 -5.84
CA LYS A 205 -16.06 23.25 -6.86
C LYS A 205 -17.36 22.89 -6.14
N LYS A 206 -18.47 23.57 -6.46
CA LYS A 206 -19.78 23.12 -6.01
C LYS A 206 -20.08 21.79 -6.69
N SER A 207 -20.47 20.77 -5.93
CA SER A 207 -21.11 19.59 -6.48
C SER A 207 -22.48 20.03 -7.00
N ASP A 208 -22.82 19.69 -8.23
CA ASP A 208 -24.20 19.81 -8.69
C ASP A 208 -25.02 18.86 -7.83
N ASP A 209 -25.80 19.42 -6.91
CA ASP A 209 -26.71 18.67 -6.06
C ASP A 209 -27.61 17.82 -6.96
N HIS A 210 -27.48 16.50 -6.85
CA HIS A 210 -28.53 15.61 -7.34
C HIS A 210 -29.78 15.95 -6.53
N LYS A 211 -30.73 16.62 -7.20
CA LYS A 211 -32.13 16.65 -6.77
C LYS A 211 -32.51 15.20 -6.43
N MET A 212 -32.62 14.92 -5.14
CA MET A 212 -33.36 13.76 -4.67
C MET A 212 -34.82 14.10 -4.95
N GLU A 213 -35.33 13.62 -6.09
CA GLU A 213 -36.76 13.58 -6.34
C GLU A 213 -37.38 12.52 -5.43
N GLY A 214 -38.39 12.94 -4.65
CA GLY A 214 -39.53 12.12 -4.19
C GLY A 214 -39.25 11.06 -3.15
#